data_AF-A0A962N7R1-F1
#
_entry.id   AF-A0A962N7R1-F1
#
_cell.length_a   1.000
_cell.length_b   1.000
_cell.length_c   1.000
_cell.angle_alpha   90.00
_cell.angle_beta   90.00
_cell.angle_gamma   90.00
#
_symmetry.space_group_name_H-M   'P 1'
#
loop_
_entity.id
_entity.type
_entity.pdbx_description
1 polymer ?
#
loop_
_entity_poly.entity_id
_entity_poly.type
_entity_poly.pdbx_seq_one_letter_code
_entity_poly.pdbx_strand_id
1 'polypeptide(L)' 'LLQAGLVATINSDDPAYFGGYMNDNFLACFGELPLRREHARQLSANAFEASFASAEQKARYADRLAEYEATH' A
#
# COMPACT_ATOMS: atom_id res chain seq x y z
N LEU A 1 0.88 13.32 -4.58
CA LEU A 1 1.89 12.32 -5.04
C LEU A 1 1.25 11.30 -5.97
N LEU A 2 0.29 10.49 -5.49
CA LEU A 2 -0.40 9.49 -6.33
C LEU A 2 -1.02 10.08 -7.61
N GLN A 3 -1.76 11.19 -7.49
CA GLN A 3 -2.35 11.90 -8.64
C GLN A 3 -1.31 12.50 -9.60
N ALA A 4 -0.09 12.75 -9.12
CA ALA A 4 1.02 13.22 -9.95
C ALA A 4 1.77 12.08 -10.65
N GLY A 5 1.28 10.84 -10.55
CA GLY A 5 1.88 9.65 -11.17
C GLY A 5 3.10 9.09 -10.43
N LEU A 6 3.40 9.58 -9.22
CA LEU A 6 4.51 9.07 -8.44
C LEU A 6 4.16 7.73 -7.77
N VAL A 7 5.13 6.81 -7.77
CA VAL A 7 5.05 5.53 -7.06
C VAL A 7 5.29 5.78 -5.57
N ALA A 8 4.24 6.19 -4.86
CA ALA A 8 4.28 6.41 -3.42
C ALA A 8 3.81 5.16 -2.66
N THR A 9 4.38 4.92 -1.48
CA THR A 9 4.05 3.82 -0.57
C THR A 9 3.84 4.36 0.86
N ILE A 10 3.13 3.62 1.71
CA ILE A 10 3.06 3.90 3.16
C ILE A 10 3.94 2.87 3.86
N ASN A 11 4.82 3.34 4.75
CA ASN A 11 5.69 2.49 5.57
C ASN A 11 5.61 2.94 7.03
N SER A 12 6.03 2.09 7.95
CA SER A 12 6.05 2.40 9.39
C SER A 12 7.33 3.10 9.87
N ASP A 13 8.41 3.03 9.07
CA ASP A 13 9.76 3.47 9.43
C ASP A 13 10.30 2.77 10.69
N ASP A 14 10.05 3.32 11.88
CA ASP A 14 10.31 2.68 13.17
C ASP A 14 9.01 2.65 14.02
N PRO A 15 8.20 1.57 13.92
CA PRO A 15 6.94 1.48 14.64
C PRO A 15 7.07 1.59 16.16
N ALA A 16 8.18 1.10 16.73
CA ALA A 16 8.39 1.14 18.18
C ALA A 16 8.69 2.56 18.66
N TYR A 17 9.39 3.34 17.84
CA TYR A 17 9.69 4.75 18.12
C TYR A 17 8.49 5.66 17.89
N PHE A 18 7.76 5.50 16.79
CA PHE A 18 6.64 6.37 16.42
C PHE A 18 5.27 5.93 16.97
N GLY A 19 5.18 4.70 17.49
CA GLY A 19 3.94 4.13 18.03
C GLY A 19 2.86 3.80 16.99
N GLY A 20 3.20 3.85 15.69
CA GLY A 20 2.28 3.55 14.59
C GLY A 20 2.74 2.33 13.78
N TYR A 21 1.99 1.24 13.85
CA TYR A 21 2.21 0.08 12.98
C TYR A 21 1.58 0.34 11.60
N MET A 22 1.79 -0.60 10.67
CA MET A 22 1.40 -0.41 9.28
C MET A 22 -0.09 -0.06 9.13
N ASN A 23 -0.98 -0.80 9.79
CA ASN A 23 -2.40 -0.54 9.70
C ASN A 23 -2.81 0.79 10.33
N ASP A 24 -2.15 1.20 11.42
CA ASP A 24 -2.41 2.50 12.06
C ASP A 24 -2.08 3.64 11.10
N ASN A 25 -0.96 3.54 10.38
CA ASN A 25 -0.57 4.54 9.38
C ASN A 25 -1.55 4.58 8.20
N PHE A 26 -2.05 3.44 7.73
CA PHE A 26 -3.10 3.39 6.71
C PHE A 26 -4.39 4.05 7.21
N LEU A 27 -4.87 3.68 8.40
CA LEU A 27 -6.09 4.23 8.98
C LEU A 27 -5.99 5.74 9.19
N ALA A 28 -4.87 6.23 9.71
CA ALA A 28 -4.61 7.65 9.89
C ALA A 28 -4.63 8.40 8.54
N CYS A 29 -3.95 7.89 7.52
CA CYS A 29 -3.99 8.51 6.19
C CYS A 29 -5.41 8.55 5.61
N PHE A 30 -6.20 7.49 5.76
CA PHE A 30 -7.58 7.44 5.23
C PHE A 30 -8.59 8.24 6.06
N GLY A 31 -8.28 8.52 7.33
CA GLY A 31 -9.06 9.43 8.17
C GLY A 31 -8.84 10.90 7.84
N GLU A 32 -7.61 11.28 7.49
CA GLU A 32 -7.22 12.70 7.33
C GLU A 32 -7.14 13.18 5.87
N LEU A 33 -6.95 12.27 4.91
CA LEU A 33 -6.82 12.60 3.50
C LEU A 33 -8.05 12.11 2.72
N PRO A 34 -8.38 12.73 1.57
CA PRO A 34 -9.50 12.31 0.71
C PRO A 34 -9.16 11.04 -0.08
N LEU A 35 -8.68 10.00 0.61
CA LEU A 35 -8.36 8.71 0.05
C LEU A 35 -9.60 7.82 0.03
N ARG A 36 -9.56 6.82 -0.84
CA ARG A 36 -10.66 5.91 -1.16
C ARG A 36 -10.09 4.54 -1.47
N ARG A 37 -10.95 3.54 -1.62
CA ARG A 37 -10.56 2.15 -1.84
C ARG A 37 -9.53 1.98 -2.97
N GLU A 38 -9.71 2.69 -4.07
CA GLU A 38 -8.80 2.67 -5.23
C GLU A 38 -7.39 3.16 -4.88
N HIS A 39 -7.26 4.09 -3.92
CA HIS A 39 -5.98 4.56 -3.44
C HIS A 39 -5.30 3.52 -2.54
N ALA A 40 -6.07 2.74 -1.75
CA ALA A 40 -5.51 1.67 -0.93
C ALA A 40 -4.87 0.61 -1.83
N ARG A 41 -5.61 0.20 -2.86
CA ARG A 41 -5.10 -0.67 -3.92
C ARG A 41 -3.82 -0.11 -4.54
N GLN A 42 -3.84 1.15 -4.98
CA GLN A 42 -2.69 1.74 -5.66
C GLN A 42 -1.45 1.78 -4.75
N LEU A 43 -1.62 2.13 -3.47
CA LEU A 43 -0.53 2.14 -2.49
C LEU A 43 0.04 0.73 -2.26
N SER A 44 -0.80 -0.30 -2.15
CA SER A 44 -0.37 -1.69 -2.03
C SER A 44 0.35 -2.18 -3.28
N ALA A 45 -0.19 -1.90 -4.47
CA ALA A 45 0.44 -2.26 -5.73
C ALA A 45 1.80 -1.57 -5.90
N ASN A 46 1.90 -0.28 -5.57
CA ASN A 46 3.16 0.47 -5.56
C ASN A 46 4.19 -0.16 -4.62
N ALA A 47 3.77 -0.64 -3.45
CA ALA A 47 4.68 -1.27 -2.49
C ALA A 47 5.28 -2.57 -3.03
N PHE A 48 4.47 -3.40 -3.71
CA PHE A 48 4.99 -4.60 -4.37
C PHE A 48 5.93 -4.26 -5.52
N GLU A 49 5.54 -3.29 -6.36
CA GLU A 49 6.35 -2.87 -7.51
C GLU A 49 7.70 -2.27 -7.09
N ALA A 50 7.71 -1.42 -6.07
CA ALA A 50 8.91 -0.79 -5.54
C ALA A 50 9.78 -1.74 -4.69
N SER A 51 9.28 -2.92 -4.32
CA SER A 51 10.04 -3.87 -3.51
C SER A 51 11.21 -4.49 -4.27
N PHE A 52 12.18 -5.01 -3.53
CA PHE A 52 13.30 -5.81 -4.07
C PHE A 52 12.95 -7.29 -4.24
N ALA A 53 11.65 -7.64 -4.24
CA ALA A 53 11.21 -9.00 -4.52
C ALA A 53 11.50 -9.39 -5.98
N SER A 54 11.58 -10.70 -6.25
CA SER A 54 11.71 -11.20 -7.61
C SER A 54 10.47 -10.89 -8.45
N ALA A 55 10.60 -10.89 -9.77
CA ALA A 55 9.47 -10.70 -10.68
C ALA A 55 8.34 -11.72 -10.43
N GLU A 56 8.69 -12.97 -10.13
CA GLU A 56 7.73 -14.02 -9.78
C GLU A 56 6.98 -13.70 -8.48
N GLN A 57 7.69 -13.24 -7.45
CA GLN A 57 7.05 -12.83 -6.19
C GLN A 57 6.12 -11.64 -6.40
N LYS A 58 6.53 -10.63 -7.18
CA LYS A 58 5.72 -9.46 -7.52
C LYS A 58 4.44 -9.86 -8.26
N ALA A 59 4.55 -10.74 -9.25
CA ALA A 59 3.38 -11.27 -9.97
C ALA A 59 2.40 -11.96 -9.01
N ARG A 60 2.91 -12.83 -8.13
CA ARG A 60 2.08 -13.50 -7.13
C ARG A 60 1.41 -12.51 -6.17
N TYR A 61 2.07 -11.44 -5.76
CA TYR A 61 1.45 -10.42 -4.91
C TYR A 61 0.36 -9.64 -5.65
N ALA A 62 0.57 -9.34 -6.94
CA ALA A 62 -0.44 -8.70 -7.78
C ALA A 62 -1.68 -9.59 -7.95
N ASP A 63 -1.50 -10.89 -8.18
CA ASP A 63 -2.61 -11.84 -8.29
C ASP A 63 -3.42 -11.91 -7.00
N ARG A 64 -2.74 -12.01 -5.85
CA ARG A 64 -3.40 -12.03 -4.53
C ARG A 64 -4.16 -10.73 -4.24
N LEU A 65 -3.62 -9.59 -4.65
CA LEU A 65 -4.31 -8.31 -4.51
C LEU A 65 -5.58 -8.28 -5.36
N ALA A 66 -5.49 -8.71 -6.63
CA ALA A 66 -6.64 -8.77 -7.53
C ALA A 66 -7.72 -9.73 -7.02
N GLU A 67 -7.34 -10.89 -6.46
CA GLU A 67 -8.27 -11.82 -5.83
C GLU A 67 -8.99 -11.19 -4.62
N TYR A 68 -8.24 -10.48 -3.78
CA TYR A 68 -8.82 -9.78 -2.63
C TYR A 68 -9.82 -8.70 -3.07
N GLU A 69 -9.49 -7.92 -4.11
CA GLU A 69 -10.38 -6.91 -4.68
C GLU A 69 -11.65 -7.48 -5.31
N ALA A 70 -11.59 -8.69 -5.86
CA ALA A 70 -12.75 -9.34 -6.45
C ALA A 70 -13.73 -9.91 -5.40
N THR A 71 -13.22 -10.18 -4.20
CA THR A 71 -13.98 -10.86 -3.12
C THR A 71 -14.49 -9.91 -2.03
N HIS A 72 -14.07 -8.65 -2.05
CA HIS A 72 -14.46 -7.61 -1.11
C HIS A 72 -14.80 -6.33 -1.88
#